data_AF-A0A8I1U0B4-F1
#
_entry.id   AF-A0A8I1U0B4-F1
#
_cell.length_a   1.000
_cell.length_b   1.000
_cell.length_c   1.000
_cell.angle_alpha   90.00
_cell.angle_beta   90.00
_cell.angle_gamma   90.00
#
_symmetry.space_group_name_H-M   'P 1'
#
loop_
_entity.id
_entity.type
_entity.pdbx_description
1 polymer ?
#
loop_
_entity_poly.entity_id
_entity_poly.type
_entity_poly.pdbx_seq_one_letter_code
_entity_poly.pdbx_strand_id
1 'polypeptide(L)'
;MTGERGPGAPGDAAAETAGSDALRVDVVRGEPTDVELAALIAVVGESYAQEAESAVVDEAAERTAWQLSQRSLRAPLRREAGWGRFSG
;
A
#
# COMPACT_ATOMS: atom_id res chain seq x y z
N MET A 1 46.34 17.90 -6.36
CA MET A 1 45.32 17.06 -7.04
C MET A 1 45.38 15.73 -6.32
N THR A 2 44.73 15.61 -5.17
CA THR A 2 43.34 15.13 -5.05
C THR A 2 42.70 15.76 -3.81
N GLY A 3 41.53 16.40 -4.00
CA GLY A 3 40.73 16.89 -2.89
C GLY A 3 39.95 15.72 -2.29
N GLU A 4 40.25 15.37 -1.05
CA GLU A 4 39.46 14.39 -0.30
C GLU A 4 38.18 15.07 0.18
N ARG A 5 37.05 14.62 -0.38
CA ARG A 5 35.70 15.05 0.02
C ARG A 5 35.48 14.59 1.46
N GLY A 6 35.39 15.54 2.39
CA GLY A 6 35.11 15.26 3.80
C GLY A 6 33.79 14.50 3.99
N PRO A 7 33.64 13.75 5.11
CA PRO A 7 32.42 12.99 5.38
C PRO A 7 31.21 13.92 5.36
N GLY A 8 30.23 13.59 4.53
CA GLY A 8 28.98 14.33 4.41
C GLY A 8 28.34 14.51 5.79
N ALA A 9 27.81 15.70 6.03
CA ALA A 9 27.13 16.02 7.27
C ALA A 9 26.09 14.92 7.60
N PRO A 10 25.94 14.50 8.87
CA PRO A 10 24.97 13.48 9.27
C PRO A 10 23.50 13.89 9.10
N GLY A 11 23.23 15.03 8.44
CA GLY A 11 21.90 15.58 8.21
C GLY A 11 21.14 14.94 7.04
N ASP A 12 21.80 14.33 6.06
CA ASP A 12 21.11 13.68 4.92
C ASP A 12 20.84 12.18 5.15
N ALA A 13 21.66 11.50 5.95
CA ALA A 13 21.50 10.06 6.18
C ALA A 13 20.37 9.69 7.15
N ALA A 14 19.93 10.63 8.00
CA ALA A 14 18.83 10.40 8.95
C ALA A 14 17.44 10.45 8.28
N ALA A 15 17.34 11.00 7.05
CA ALA A 15 16.10 11.04 6.30
C ALA A 15 15.82 9.73 5.53
N GLU A 16 16.82 8.86 5.36
CA GLU A 16 16.71 7.68 4.49
C GLU A 16 16.01 6.48 5.15
N THR A 17 15.72 6.55 6.46
CA THR A 17 15.02 5.49 7.21
C THR A 17 13.65 5.93 7.74
N ALA A 18 13.17 7.13 7.38
CA ALA A 18 11.81 7.55 7.70
C ALA A 18 10.81 6.89 6.74
N GLY A 19 10.41 5.66 7.07
CA GLY A 19 9.13 5.05 6.72
C GLY A 19 8.89 4.74 5.25
N SER A 20 9.07 3.48 4.86
CA SER A 20 8.37 2.92 3.68
C SER A 20 6.84 2.89 3.86
N ASP A 21 6.33 3.26 5.05
CA ASP A 21 4.92 3.36 5.43
C ASP A 21 4.48 4.82 5.70
N ALA A 22 5.31 5.81 5.35
CA ALA A 22 4.90 7.21 5.45
C ALA A 22 3.85 7.52 4.36
N LEU A 23 2.66 7.99 4.78
CA LEU A 23 1.58 8.39 3.87
C LEU A 23 2.08 9.49 2.91
N ARG A 24 2.06 9.20 1.61
CA ARG A 24 2.42 10.15 0.54
C ARG A 24 1.17 10.78 -0.06
N VAL A 25 1.14 12.10 -0.12
CA VAL A 25 0.05 12.87 -0.75
C VAL A 25 0.64 13.80 -1.79
N ASP A 26 0.26 13.62 -3.06
CA ASP A 26 0.69 14.46 -4.18
C ASP A 26 -0.51 15.26 -4.74
N VAL A 27 -0.39 16.58 -4.83
CA VAL A 27 -1.41 17.45 -5.41
C VAL A 27 -1.21 17.53 -6.93
N VAL A 28 -2.09 16.89 -7.69
CA VAL A 28 -2.00 16.86 -9.16
C VAL A 28 -2.61 18.11 -9.81
N ARG A 29 -3.53 18.80 -9.12
CA ARG A 29 -4.23 19.99 -9.62
C ARG A 29 -4.75 20.86 -8.49
N GLY A 30 -4.74 22.18 -8.72
CA GLY A 30 -5.20 23.20 -7.76
C GLY A 30 -4.05 23.71 -6.89
N GLU A 31 -4.34 24.73 -6.10
CA GLU A 31 -3.40 25.31 -5.13
C GLU A 31 -4.09 25.34 -3.78
N PRO A 32 -4.10 24.22 -3.02
CA PRO A 32 -4.70 24.17 -1.70
C PRO A 32 -3.94 25.10 -0.77
N THR A 33 -4.66 25.75 0.14
CA THR A 33 -4.03 26.51 1.22
C THR A 33 -3.38 25.57 2.24
N ASP A 34 -2.43 26.09 3.01
CA ASP A 34 -1.77 25.34 4.09
C ASP A 34 -2.77 24.73 5.09
N VAL A 35 -3.85 25.46 5.37
CA VAL A 35 -4.90 25.03 6.29
C VAL A 35 -5.69 23.85 5.72
N GLU A 36 -6.02 23.89 4.43
CA GLU A 36 -6.74 22.81 3.76
C GLU A 36 -5.87 21.56 3.65
N LEU A 37 -4.59 21.72 3.33
CA LEU A 37 -3.64 20.60 3.27
C LEU A 37 -3.45 19.97 4.64
N ALA A 38 -3.32 20.77 5.70
CA ALA A 38 -3.25 20.27 7.07
C ALA A 38 -4.52 19.52 7.49
N ALA A 39 -5.70 20.05 7.15
CA ALA A 39 -6.97 19.38 7.42
C ALA A 39 -7.08 18.04 6.70
N LEU A 40 -6.65 17.97 5.43
CA LEU A 40 -6.65 16.74 4.65
C LEU A 40 -5.71 15.68 5.23
N ILE A 41 -4.47 16.08 5.58
CA ILE A 41 -3.49 15.17 6.18
C ILE A 41 -4.01 14.62 7.51
N ALA A 42 -4.62 15.47 8.35
CA ALA A 42 -5.19 15.05 9.63
C ALA A 42 -6.29 13.99 9.43
N VAL A 43 -7.25 14.23 8.54
CA VAL A 43 -8.37 13.31 8.30
C VAL A 43 -7.92 12.00 7.68
N VAL A 44 -7.08 12.05 6.64
CA VAL A 44 -6.61 10.83 5.96
C VAL A 44 -5.66 10.03 6.85
N GLY A 45 -4.79 10.71 7.60
CA GLY A 45 -3.90 10.07 8.55
C GLY A 45 -4.66 9.35 9.66
N GLU A 46 -5.68 9.99 10.24
CA GLU A 46 -6.54 9.37 11.24
C GLU A 46 -7.29 8.16 10.68
N SER A 47 -7.89 8.29 9.48
CA SER A 47 -8.60 7.17 8.85
C SER A 47 -7.68 6.01 8.53
N TYR A 48 -6.46 6.27 8.03
CA TYR A 48 -5.49 5.21 7.75
C TYR A 48 -5.05 4.50 9.03
N ALA A 49 -4.78 5.25 10.11
CA ALA A 49 -4.40 4.66 11.40
C ALA A 49 -5.50 3.75 11.97
N GLN A 50 -6.77 4.20 11.94
CA GLN A 50 -7.91 3.39 12.38
C GLN A 50 -8.06 2.10 11.56
N GLU A 51 -7.93 2.18 10.24
CA GLU A 51 -8.01 1.00 9.37
C GLU A 51 -6.82 0.06 9.61
N ALA A 52 -5.59 0.59 9.73
CA ALA A 52 -4.40 -0.20 10.00
C ALA A 52 -4.48 -0.93 11.35
N GLU A 53 -5.04 -0.31 12.38
CA GLU A 53 -5.29 -0.95 13.67
C GLU A 53 -6.32 -2.08 13.58
N SER A 54 -7.33 -1.94 12.71
CA SER A 54 -8.37 -2.96 12.51
C SER A 54 -7.96 -4.08 11.54
N ALA A 55 -6.92 -3.86 10.74
CA ALA A 55 -6.33 -4.82 9.82
C ALA A 55 -5.50 -5.88 10.57
N VAL A 56 -6.12 -6.62 11.48
CA VAL A 56 -5.50 -7.66 12.33
C VAL A 56 -5.66 -9.04 11.69
N VAL A 57 -5.46 -9.15 10.37
CA VAL A 57 -5.41 -10.47 9.74
C VAL A 57 -4.03 -11.04 10.00
N ASP A 58 -3.95 -12.05 10.87
CA ASP A 58 -2.77 -12.91 10.95
C ASP A 58 -2.47 -13.39 9.53
N GLU A 59 -1.26 -13.09 9.04
CA GLU A 59 -0.77 -13.59 7.76
C GLU A 59 -0.53 -15.09 7.93
N ALA A 60 -1.63 -15.85 7.96
CA ALA A 60 -1.59 -17.28 8.07
C ALA A 60 -0.80 -17.79 6.87
N ALA A 61 0.25 -18.57 7.11
CA ALA A 61 0.98 -19.29 6.07
C ALA A 61 0.10 -20.28 5.29
N GLU A 62 -1.19 -20.37 5.63
CA GLU A 62 -2.19 -21.19 4.98
C GLU A 62 -2.69 -20.54 3.68
N ARG A 63 -2.87 -21.38 2.67
CA ARG A 63 -3.33 -20.92 1.36
C ARG A 63 -4.78 -20.44 1.46
N THR A 64 -5.02 -19.21 1.04
CA THR A 64 -6.37 -18.62 1.02
C THR A 64 -7.33 -19.43 0.15
N ALA A 65 -8.63 -19.37 0.46
CA ALA A 65 -9.67 -19.99 -0.36
C ALA A 65 -9.63 -19.48 -1.83
N TRP A 66 -9.25 -18.21 -2.03
CA TRP A 66 -9.01 -17.63 -3.36
C TRP A 66 -7.81 -18.26 -4.09
N GLN A 67 -6.67 -18.41 -3.42
CA GLN A 67 -5.50 -19.09 -4.00
C GLN A 67 -5.79 -20.57 -4.33
N LEU A 68 -6.65 -21.22 -3.54
CA LEU A 68 -7.14 -22.58 -3.79
C LEU A 68 -8.06 -22.62 -5.02
N SER A 69 -9.02 -21.71 -5.14
CA SER A 69 -9.97 -21.66 -6.26
C SER A 69 -9.32 -21.24 -7.58
N GLN A 70 -8.27 -20.41 -7.55
CA GLN A 70 -7.51 -20.07 -8.76
C GLN A 70 -6.90 -21.29 -9.46
N ARG A 71 -6.62 -22.39 -8.75
CA ARG A 71 -6.08 -23.62 -9.37
C ARG A 71 -7.09 -24.31 -10.28
N SER A 72 -8.37 -24.34 -9.93
CA SER A 72 -9.42 -24.90 -10.80
C SER A 72 -9.71 -24.02 -12.01
N LEU A 73 -9.34 -22.73 -11.95
CA LEU A 73 -9.49 -21.75 -13.03
C LEU A 73 -8.31 -21.71 -14.03
N ARG A 74 -7.29 -22.57 -13.88
CA ARG A 74 -6.14 -22.61 -14.81
C ARG A 74 -6.51 -23.07 -16.21
N ALA A 75 -7.60 -23.82 -16.35
CA ALA A 75 -8.21 -24.02 -17.64
C ALA A 75 -9.16 -22.83 -17.90
N PRO A 76 -9.12 -22.22 -19.09
CA PRO A 76 -10.11 -21.21 -19.48
C PRO A 76 -11.52 -21.70 -19.18
N LEU A 77 -12.29 -20.88 -18.46
CA LEU A 77 -13.65 -21.23 -18.08
C LEU A 77 -14.47 -21.48 -19.35
N ARG A 78 -15.08 -22.67 -19.45
CA ARG A 78 -15.95 -23.03 -20.57
C ARG A 78 -17.22 -22.18 -20.54
N ARG A 79 -17.22 -21.10 -21.33
CA ARG A 79 -18.32 -20.13 -21.41
C ARG A 79 -19.58 -20.77 -22.00
N GLU A 80 -19.40 -21.87 -22.72
CA GLU A 80 -20.47 -22.68 -23.33
C GLU A 80 -21.25 -23.52 -22.30
N ALA A 81 -20.70 -23.76 -21.11
CA ALA A 81 -21.28 -24.66 -20.11
C ALA A 81 -22.40 -24.04 -19.24
N GLY A 82 -22.63 -22.73 -19.35
CA GLY A 82 -23.61 -21.99 -18.55
C GLY A 82 -23.24 -21.86 -17.06
N TRP A 83 -23.90 -20.93 -16.36
CA TRP A 83 -23.58 -20.56 -14.96
C TRP A 83 -24.15 -21.52 -13.89
N GLY A 84 -24.70 -22.68 -14.28
CA GLY A 84 -25.55 -23.51 -13.40
C GLY A 84 -25.02 -24.90 -13.03
N ARG A 85 -23.80 -25.27 -13.43
CA ARG A 85 -23.26 -26.64 -13.19
C ARG A 85 -22.37 -26.78 -11.96
N PHE A 86 -22.14 -25.71 -11.19
CA PHE A 86 -21.43 -25.77 -9.93
C PHE A 86 -22.43 -26.02 -8.79
N SER A 87 -22.66 -27.28 -8.45
CA SER A 87 -23.20 -27.68 -7.15
C SER A 87 -22.00 -27.99 -6.25
N GLY A 88 -21.77 -27.14 -5.25
CA GLY A 88 -20.88 -27.49 -4.14
C GLY A 88 -21.41 -28.69 -3.37
#